data_AF-A0A0F9CY11-F1
#
_entry.id   AF-A0A0F9CY11-F1
#
_cell.length_a   1.000
_cell.length_b   1.000
_cell.length_c   1.000
_cell.angle_alpha   90.00
_cell.angle_beta   90.00
_cell.angle_gamma   90.00
#
_symmetry.space_group_name_H-M   'P 1'
#
loop_
_entity.id
_entity.type
_entity.pdbx_description
1 polymer ?
#
loop_
_entity_poly.entity_id
_entity_poly.type
_entity_poly.pdbx_seq_one_letter_code
_entity_poly.pdbx_strand_id
1 'polypeptide(L)'
;MRLELPNKEDALVDALERELQPGETEMNVHLVTWKIIDAYLAGVRKFKIMDRWSGHVSIAWENSKGEIDMRFEEIVRQYLIECGRYMKMDISPVAVKKGESLDSLRKAAIANAALGSLAARMPKEKFKRKVVIPFLKYGTVGISHYETGDPDMPDIIEVVPARQLRGFPAYVDGIDNLMGIARVRWVPMEWVKAKMTAVFDVKMKEDPFTRLRATDIPWGSTPPGQQSYDRISPHGYDPGSALGVRRQDLLGTQFDPSKSQARKDGRPYVQMEEIYVYDDSQEFVARYIIKVGDVILVDENFEKKGIKVVCPLHVARHTDIGRMFARGFVHPLIPFNDQIEKMFQSLFKNIRELDTFG
;
A
#
# COMPACT_ATOMS: atom_id res chain seq x y z
N MET A 1 -6.92 18.18 19.23
CA MET A 1 -5.80 19.14 19.15
C MET A 1 -5.38 19.18 17.70
N ARG A 2 -5.22 20.36 17.10
CA ARG A 2 -5.10 20.49 15.65
C ARG A 2 -3.65 20.71 15.24
N LEU A 3 -3.20 20.05 14.17
CA LEU A 3 -1.83 20.16 13.70
C LEU A 3 -1.66 21.43 12.86
N GLU A 4 -1.01 22.45 13.41
CA GLU A 4 -0.64 23.65 12.67
C GLU A 4 0.73 23.46 12.00
N LEU A 5 0.73 23.29 10.68
CA LEU A 5 1.95 23.19 9.89
C LEU A 5 2.46 24.58 9.47
N PRO A 6 3.79 24.80 9.40
CA PRO A 6 4.38 26.05 8.94
C PRO A 6 3.90 26.47 7.53
N ASN A 7 3.92 27.78 7.26
CA ASN A 7 3.63 28.31 5.91
C ASN A 7 4.91 28.58 5.10
N LYS A 8 6.07 28.71 5.75
CA LYS A 8 7.35 28.89 5.05
C LYS A 8 7.80 27.53 4.49
N GLU A 9 8.22 27.51 3.23
CA GLU A 9 8.54 26.27 2.50
C GLU A 9 9.62 25.45 3.21
N ASP A 10 10.78 26.04 3.51
CA ASP A 10 11.89 25.33 4.16
C ASP A 10 11.48 24.76 5.53
N ALA A 11 10.78 25.55 6.34
CA ALA A 11 10.30 25.11 7.65
C ALA A 11 9.21 24.02 7.54
N LEU A 12 8.43 24.03 6.45
CA LEU A 12 7.44 23.00 6.18
C LEU A 12 8.10 21.70 5.74
N VAL A 13 9.12 21.75 4.88
CA VAL A 13 9.94 20.59 4.51
C VAL A 13 10.52 19.93 5.76
N ASP A 14 11.17 20.71 6.62
CA ASP A 14 11.77 20.21 7.86
C ASP A 14 10.73 19.58 8.80
N ALA A 15 9.56 20.23 8.94
CA ALA A 15 8.46 19.71 9.77
C ALA A 15 7.90 18.39 9.21
N LEU A 16 7.74 18.28 7.89
CA LEU A 16 7.26 17.08 7.24
C LEU A 16 8.27 15.93 7.37
N GLU A 17 9.56 16.18 7.16
CA GLU A 17 10.59 15.15 7.32
C GLU A 17 10.65 14.64 8.77
N ARG A 18 10.54 15.54 9.75
CA ARG A 18 10.56 15.19 11.18
C ARG A 18 9.41 14.27 11.59
N GLU A 19 8.26 14.39 10.95
CA GLU A 19 7.07 13.56 11.24
C GLU A 19 7.01 12.29 10.37
N LEU A 20 7.43 12.35 9.11
CA LEU A 20 7.39 11.22 8.19
C LEU A 20 8.49 10.19 8.45
N GLN A 21 9.67 10.62 8.90
CA GLN A 21 10.79 9.70 9.19
C GLN A 21 10.45 8.70 10.32
N PRO A 22 9.86 9.12 11.46
CA PRO A 22 9.32 8.18 12.45
C PRO A 22 8.22 7.27 11.88
N GLY A 23 7.35 7.81 11.01
CA GLY A 23 6.33 7.01 10.32
C GLY A 23 6.93 5.91 9.43
N GLU A 24 8.07 6.16 8.80
CA GLU A 24 8.83 5.15 8.05
C GLU A 24 9.31 4.03 8.96
N THR A 25 9.84 4.38 10.14
CA THR A 25 10.30 3.39 11.12
C THR A 25 9.15 2.56 11.69
N GLU A 26 7.98 3.15 11.94
CA GLU A 26 6.77 2.42 12.31
C GLU A 26 6.37 1.42 11.21
N MET A 27 6.34 1.88 9.95
CA MET A 27 6.02 1.02 8.82
C MET A 27 7.02 -0.12 8.65
N ASN A 28 8.32 0.09 8.89
CA ASN A 28 9.35 -0.94 8.73
C ASN A 28 9.14 -2.12 9.70
N VAL A 29 8.66 -1.86 10.92
CA VAL A 29 8.31 -2.92 11.88
C VAL A 29 7.17 -3.79 11.33
N HIS A 30 6.15 -3.17 10.72
CA HIS A 30 5.06 -3.89 10.07
C HIS A 30 5.52 -4.59 8.79
N LEU A 31 6.46 -4.02 8.05
CA LEU A 31 7.02 -4.60 6.84
C LEU A 31 7.70 -5.94 7.11
N VAL A 32 8.46 -6.08 8.22
CA VAL A 32 9.02 -7.37 8.66
C VAL A 32 7.92 -8.42 8.80
N THR A 33 6.84 -8.03 9.48
CA THR A 33 5.70 -8.91 9.75
C THR A 33 5.04 -9.36 8.46
N TRP A 34 4.80 -8.43 7.54
CA TRP A 34 4.21 -8.73 6.25
C TRP A 34 5.11 -9.64 5.40
N LYS A 35 6.44 -9.50 5.47
CA LYS A 35 7.39 -10.37 4.75
C LYS A 35 7.34 -11.80 5.29
N ILE A 36 7.26 -11.94 6.62
CA ILE A 36 7.07 -13.23 7.26
C ILE A 36 5.76 -13.86 6.80
N ILE A 37 4.65 -13.10 6.77
CA ILE A 37 3.34 -13.60 6.30
C ILE A 37 3.43 -14.14 4.87
N ASP A 38 4.01 -13.38 3.95
CA ASP A 38 4.12 -13.81 2.56
C ASP A 38 5.00 -15.05 2.40
N ALA A 39 6.15 -15.08 3.05
CA ALA A 39 7.04 -16.23 3.02
C ALA A 39 6.43 -17.46 3.73
N TYR A 40 5.66 -17.27 4.80
CA TYR A 40 4.98 -18.34 5.51
C TYR A 40 3.89 -18.98 4.64
N LEU A 41 3.09 -18.16 3.96
CA LEU A 41 2.08 -18.64 3.01
C LEU A 41 2.71 -19.32 1.78
N ALA A 42 3.95 -18.97 1.43
CA ALA A 42 4.73 -19.66 0.41
C ALA A 42 5.36 -20.99 0.90
N GLY A 43 5.21 -21.32 2.19
CA GLY A 43 5.69 -22.58 2.77
C GLY A 43 7.00 -22.48 3.56
N VAL A 44 7.55 -21.27 3.77
CA VAL A 44 8.75 -21.10 4.58
C VAL A 44 8.42 -21.11 6.08
N ARG A 45 9.31 -21.70 6.89
CA ARG A 45 9.15 -21.80 8.35
C ARG A 45 10.32 -21.25 9.16
N LYS A 46 11.49 -21.01 8.56
CA LYS A 46 12.65 -20.44 9.24
C LYS A 46 12.85 -18.99 8.85
N PHE A 47 12.76 -18.12 9.85
CA PHE A 47 12.98 -16.69 9.71
C PHE A 47 14.10 -16.27 10.65
N LYS A 48 15.12 -15.61 10.11
CA LYS A 48 16.11 -14.89 10.90
C LYS A 48 15.90 -13.41 10.68
N ILE A 49 15.35 -12.75 11.70
CA ILE A 49 15.17 -11.30 11.69
C ILE A 49 16.54 -10.68 11.92
N MET A 50 17.08 -10.04 10.87
CA MET A 50 18.40 -9.42 10.94
C MET A 50 18.31 -8.04 11.59
N ASP A 51 17.34 -7.24 11.16
CA ASP A 51 17.06 -5.94 11.73
C ASP A 51 15.59 -5.57 11.55
N ARG A 52 14.94 -5.19 12.65
CA ARG A 52 13.52 -4.81 12.69
C ARG A 52 13.28 -3.41 12.13
N TRP A 53 14.26 -2.52 12.24
CA TRP A 53 14.11 -1.11 11.90
C TRP A 53 14.37 -0.83 10.42
N SER A 54 15.27 -1.58 9.78
CA SER A 54 15.47 -1.54 8.32
C SER A 54 14.54 -2.49 7.54
N GLY A 55 13.74 -3.31 8.23
CA GLY A 55 12.80 -4.21 7.58
C GLY A 55 13.42 -5.46 6.93
N HIS A 56 14.64 -5.86 7.31
CA HIS A 56 15.37 -6.96 6.68
C HIS A 56 15.11 -8.32 7.37
N VAL A 57 14.61 -9.28 6.58
CA VAL A 57 14.33 -10.65 7.00
C VAL A 57 15.13 -11.60 6.13
N SER A 58 15.94 -12.45 6.77
CA SER A 58 16.58 -13.58 6.11
C SER A 58 15.68 -14.81 6.25
N ILE A 59 15.53 -15.54 5.15
CA ILE A 59 14.56 -16.62 4.97
C ILE A 59 15.34 -17.86 4.57
N ALA A 60 15.05 -19.00 5.19
CA ALA A 60 15.64 -20.30 4.85
C ALA A 60 14.55 -21.36 4.68
N TRP A 61 14.65 -22.17 3.63
CA TRP A 61 13.70 -23.24 3.32
C TRP A 61 14.00 -24.55 4.06
N GLU A 62 15.27 -24.78 4.32
CA GLU A 62 15.80 -26.01 4.92
C GLU A 62 16.30 -25.73 6.33
N ASN A 63 16.31 -26.78 7.17
CA ASN A 63 17.00 -26.72 8.46
C ASN A 63 18.53 -26.74 8.27
N SER A 64 19.29 -26.59 9.35
CA SER A 64 20.78 -26.60 9.31
C SER A 64 21.40 -27.92 8.83
N LYS A 65 20.61 -28.99 8.74
CA LYS A 65 20.95 -30.32 8.20
C LYS A 65 20.47 -30.53 6.76
N GLY A 66 19.85 -29.53 6.12
CA GLY A 66 19.31 -29.64 4.76
C GLY A 66 17.94 -30.33 4.68
N GLU A 67 17.28 -30.60 5.82
CA GLU A 67 15.97 -31.26 5.82
C GLU A 67 14.85 -30.23 5.75
N ILE A 68 13.78 -30.58 5.03
CA ILE A 68 12.55 -29.80 4.99
C ILE A 68 11.69 -30.20 6.19
N ASP A 69 11.43 -29.23 7.08
CA ASP A 69 10.54 -29.40 8.22
C ASP A 69 9.12 -29.76 7.74
N MET A 70 8.41 -30.61 8.51
CA MET A 70 7.01 -30.94 8.24
C MET A 70 6.17 -29.66 8.16
N ARG A 71 5.32 -29.57 7.13
CA ARG A 71 4.42 -28.44 6.89
C ARG A 71 2.98 -28.82 7.20
N PHE A 72 2.31 -27.96 7.95
CA PHE A 72 0.87 -28.02 8.17
C PHE A 72 0.24 -26.81 7.47
N GLU A 73 -0.56 -27.07 6.42
CA GLU A 73 -1.04 -26.03 5.50
C GLU A 73 -2.48 -25.56 5.79
N GLU A 74 -3.02 -25.87 6.97
CA GLU A 74 -4.39 -25.49 7.33
C GLU A 74 -4.60 -23.97 7.31
N ILE A 75 -3.57 -23.18 7.65
CA ILE A 75 -3.62 -21.72 7.54
C ILE A 75 -3.92 -21.24 6.11
N VAL A 76 -3.35 -21.91 5.10
CA VAL A 76 -3.54 -21.54 3.68
C VAL A 76 -4.97 -21.81 3.28
N ARG A 77 -5.50 -22.97 3.70
CA ARG A 77 -6.90 -23.33 3.49
C ARG A 77 -7.85 -22.32 4.15
N GLN A 78 -7.63 -21.97 5.43
CA GLN A 78 -8.46 -21.00 6.14
C GLN A 78 -8.40 -19.62 5.47
N TYR A 79 -7.21 -19.17 5.08
CA TYR A 79 -7.02 -17.93 4.33
C TYR A 79 -7.79 -17.92 3.00
N LEU A 80 -7.74 -19.00 2.23
CA LEU A 80 -8.47 -19.11 0.96
C LEU A 80 -9.99 -19.14 1.16
N ILE A 81 -10.48 -19.78 2.23
CA ILE A 81 -11.90 -19.77 2.59
C ILE A 81 -12.37 -18.35 2.90
N GLU A 82 -11.62 -17.60 3.72
CA GLU A 82 -11.94 -16.21 4.03
C GLU A 82 -11.85 -15.32 2.80
N CYS A 83 -10.82 -15.48 1.95
CA CYS A 83 -10.76 -14.79 0.67
C CYS A 83 -12.02 -15.06 -0.16
N GLY A 84 -12.47 -16.32 -0.24
CA GLY A 84 -13.71 -16.69 -0.93
C GLY A 84 -14.96 -16.03 -0.35
N ARG A 85 -15.04 -15.84 0.97
CA ARG A 85 -16.16 -15.14 1.64
C ARG A 85 -16.18 -13.67 1.25
N TYR A 86 -15.06 -12.96 1.39
CA TYR A 86 -14.97 -11.56 0.98
C TYR A 86 -15.20 -11.38 -0.52
N MET A 87 -14.66 -12.29 -1.35
CA MET A 87 -14.87 -12.28 -2.81
C MET A 87 -16.33 -12.55 -3.23
N LYS A 88 -17.23 -12.97 -2.33
CA LYS A 88 -18.68 -13.06 -2.60
C LYS A 88 -19.47 -11.80 -2.23
N MET A 89 -18.91 -10.89 -1.43
CA MET A 89 -19.61 -9.66 -0.99
C MET A 89 -19.86 -8.68 -2.14
N ASP A 90 -21.06 -8.11 -2.27
CA ASP A 90 -21.24 -7.01 -3.22
C ASP A 90 -20.56 -5.73 -2.68
N ILE A 91 -19.68 -5.14 -3.48
CA ILE A 91 -18.96 -3.89 -3.15
C ILE A 91 -19.50 -2.70 -3.96
N SER A 92 -20.62 -2.87 -4.63
CA SER A 92 -21.25 -1.81 -5.41
C SER A 92 -21.69 -0.67 -4.47
N PRO A 93 -21.35 0.59 -4.78
CA PRO A 93 -21.77 1.72 -3.96
C PRO A 93 -23.29 1.88 -4.04
N VAL A 94 -23.92 2.11 -2.88
CA VAL A 94 -25.36 2.35 -2.78
C VAL A 94 -25.60 3.63 -1.98
N ALA A 95 -26.34 4.57 -2.56
CA ALA A 95 -26.88 5.72 -1.87
C ALA A 95 -28.15 5.31 -1.10
N VAL A 96 -28.10 5.44 0.22
CA VAL A 96 -29.24 5.16 1.10
C VAL A 96 -30.05 6.44 1.32
N LYS A 97 -31.38 6.33 1.41
CA LYS A 97 -32.25 7.47 1.71
C LYS A 97 -31.94 8.03 3.10
N LYS A 98 -31.84 9.36 3.21
CA LYS A 98 -31.73 10.07 4.48
C LYS A 98 -33.10 10.65 4.85
N GLY A 99 -33.91 9.85 5.56
CA GLY A 99 -35.27 10.20 5.98
C GLY A 99 -36.38 9.44 5.24
N GLU A 100 -37.63 9.77 5.57
CA GLU A 100 -38.84 9.10 5.04
C GLU A 100 -39.59 9.92 3.97
N SER A 101 -39.10 11.11 3.63
CA SER A 101 -39.78 11.97 2.65
C SER A 101 -39.65 11.44 1.21
N LEU A 102 -40.65 11.70 0.38
CA LEU A 102 -40.61 11.37 -1.06
C LEU A 102 -39.43 12.05 -1.78
N ASP A 103 -39.05 13.25 -1.35
CA ASP A 103 -37.88 13.95 -1.88
C ASP A 103 -36.57 13.20 -1.57
N SER A 104 -36.43 12.63 -0.36
CA SER A 104 -35.26 11.82 0.00
C SER A 104 -35.16 10.54 -0.84
N LEU A 105 -36.30 9.91 -1.17
CA LEU A 105 -36.36 8.76 -2.07
C LEU A 105 -35.93 9.14 -3.49
N ARG A 106 -36.43 10.27 -4.01
CA ARG A 106 -36.03 10.76 -5.34
C ARG A 106 -34.54 11.07 -5.41
N LYS A 107 -33.99 11.73 -4.39
CA LYS A 107 -32.55 12.04 -4.30
C LYS A 107 -31.70 10.77 -4.24
N ALA A 108 -32.09 9.79 -3.43
CA ALA A 108 -31.38 8.52 -3.36
C ALA A 108 -31.43 7.75 -4.69
N ALA A 109 -32.56 7.75 -5.40
CA ALA A 109 -32.68 7.12 -6.71
C ALA A 109 -31.77 7.78 -7.76
N ILE A 110 -31.72 9.12 -7.80
CA ILE A 110 -30.84 9.87 -8.69
C ILE A 110 -29.37 9.61 -8.35
N ALA A 111 -29.01 9.62 -7.06
CA ALA A 111 -27.65 9.33 -6.62
C ALA A 111 -27.23 7.90 -6.96
N ASN A 112 -28.11 6.91 -6.80
CA ASN A 112 -27.86 5.53 -7.20
C ASN A 112 -27.65 5.38 -8.71
N ALA A 113 -28.42 6.11 -9.53
CA ALA A 113 -28.24 6.10 -10.98
C ALA A 113 -26.88 6.69 -11.39
N ALA A 114 -26.48 7.81 -10.77
CA ALA A 114 -25.18 8.44 -11.00
C ALA A 114 -24.02 7.54 -10.55
N LEU A 115 -24.09 7.00 -9.32
CA LEU A 115 -23.10 6.07 -8.78
C LEU A 115 -23.01 4.79 -9.62
N GLY A 116 -24.13 4.27 -10.09
CA GLY A 116 -24.19 3.12 -10.98
C GLY A 116 -23.44 3.38 -12.29
N SER A 117 -23.61 4.57 -12.88
CA SER A 117 -22.90 4.97 -14.11
C SER A 117 -21.38 5.07 -13.89
N LEU A 118 -20.95 5.68 -12.79
CA LEU A 118 -19.53 5.80 -12.43
C LEU A 118 -18.91 4.43 -12.12
N ALA A 119 -19.60 3.63 -11.31
CA ALA A 119 -19.12 2.31 -10.89
C ALA A 119 -19.15 1.25 -12.01
N ALA A 120 -19.98 1.44 -13.05
CA ALA A 120 -20.05 0.52 -14.20
C ALA A 120 -18.72 0.46 -14.99
N ARG A 121 -17.96 1.55 -15.00
CA ARG A 121 -16.66 1.64 -15.69
C ARG A 121 -15.53 0.94 -14.93
N MET A 122 -15.74 0.64 -13.65
CA MET A 122 -14.72 0.04 -12.79
C MET A 122 -14.70 -1.48 -12.93
N PRO A 123 -13.53 -2.11 -13.13
CA PRO A 123 -13.41 -3.56 -13.10
C PRO A 123 -13.53 -4.08 -11.66
N LYS A 124 -14.76 -4.18 -11.14
CA LYS A 124 -15.08 -4.47 -9.73
C LYS A 124 -14.35 -5.71 -9.21
N GLU A 125 -14.35 -6.82 -9.94
CA GLU A 125 -13.67 -8.05 -9.50
C GLU A 125 -12.14 -7.90 -9.40
N LYS A 126 -11.54 -7.17 -10.35
CA LYS A 126 -10.10 -6.90 -10.33
C LYS A 126 -9.75 -5.99 -9.15
N PHE A 127 -10.56 -4.96 -8.92
CA PHE A 127 -10.41 -4.06 -7.78
C PHE A 127 -10.55 -4.81 -6.46
N LYS A 128 -11.62 -5.59 -6.31
CA LYS A 128 -11.91 -6.41 -5.13
C LYS A 128 -10.77 -7.35 -4.78
N ARG A 129 -10.27 -8.11 -5.76
CA ARG A 129 -9.11 -8.99 -5.55
C ARG A 129 -7.88 -8.22 -5.09
N LYS A 130 -7.63 -7.03 -5.64
CA LYS A 130 -6.52 -6.16 -5.24
C LYS A 130 -6.69 -5.61 -3.82
N VAL A 131 -7.91 -5.41 -3.33
CA VAL A 131 -8.18 -4.95 -1.95
C VAL A 131 -8.15 -6.11 -0.96
N VAL A 132 -8.91 -7.17 -1.20
CA VAL A 132 -9.17 -8.26 -0.25
C VAL A 132 -7.91 -9.02 0.13
N ILE A 133 -7.04 -9.33 -0.85
CA ILE A 133 -5.80 -10.07 -0.60
C ILE A 133 -4.89 -9.34 0.40
N PRO A 134 -4.44 -8.09 0.14
CA PRO A 134 -3.62 -7.36 1.11
C PRO A 134 -4.38 -7.00 2.39
N PHE A 135 -5.70 -6.79 2.32
CA PHE A 135 -6.52 -6.57 3.53
C PHE A 135 -6.45 -7.75 4.49
N LEU A 136 -6.63 -8.98 4.00
CA LEU A 136 -6.57 -10.19 4.82
C LEU A 136 -5.13 -10.57 5.22
N LYS A 137 -4.15 -10.36 4.34
CA LYS A 137 -2.75 -10.65 4.64
C LYS A 137 -2.15 -9.65 5.62
N TYR A 138 -2.22 -8.37 5.32
CA TYR A 138 -1.47 -7.31 6.01
C TYR A 138 -2.31 -6.54 7.02
N GLY A 139 -3.64 -6.65 6.94
CA GLY A 139 -4.57 -5.99 7.84
C GLY A 139 -4.87 -4.54 7.48
N THR A 140 -4.07 -3.93 6.60
CA THR A 140 -4.21 -2.52 6.21
C THR A 140 -4.17 -2.44 4.68
N VAL A 141 -5.05 -1.65 4.09
CA VAL A 141 -5.01 -1.33 2.66
C VAL A 141 -5.57 0.07 2.45
N GLY A 142 -4.93 0.84 1.58
CA GLY A 142 -5.43 2.16 1.20
C GLY A 142 -6.26 2.06 -0.08
N ILE A 143 -7.25 2.93 -0.19
CA ILE A 143 -8.06 3.10 -1.38
C ILE A 143 -7.97 4.58 -1.72
N SER A 144 -7.39 4.88 -2.88
CA SER A 144 -7.16 6.25 -3.35
C SER A 144 -8.01 6.51 -4.57
N HIS A 145 -8.75 7.61 -4.55
CA HIS A 145 -9.35 8.19 -5.74
C HIS A 145 -8.32 9.05 -6.47
N TYR A 146 -8.23 8.92 -7.79
CA TYR A 146 -7.41 9.75 -8.65
C TYR A 146 -8.23 10.39 -9.74
N GLU A 147 -8.20 11.70 -9.74
CA GLU A 147 -8.65 12.51 -10.85
C GLU A 147 -7.57 12.47 -11.93
N THR A 148 -7.98 12.09 -13.13
CA THR A 148 -7.12 12.03 -14.33
C THR A 148 -6.96 13.41 -14.97
N GLY A 149 -7.89 14.33 -14.68
CA GLY A 149 -7.93 15.68 -15.27
C GLY A 149 -8.37 15.71 -16.73
N ASP A 150 -8.65 14.54 -17.33
CA ASP A 150 -9.11 14.38 -18.70
C ASP A 150 -10.60 14.05 -18.70
N PRO A 151 -11.47 14.89 -19.29
CA PRO A 151 -12.91 14.65 -19.37
C PRO A 151 -13.27 13.30 -20.03
N ASP A 152 -12.41 12.80 -20.92
CA ASP A 152 -12.63 11.56 -21.66
C ASP A 152 -12.12 10.31 -20.91
N MET A 153 -11.26 10.50 -19.89
CA MET A 153 -10.75 9.40 -19.07
C MET A 153 -11.49 9.34 -17.72
N PRO A 154 -12.19 8.25 -17.38
CA PRO A 154 -12.87 8.14 -16.09
C PRO A 154 -11.86 8.19 -14.94
N ASP A 155 -12.28 8.77 -13.82
CA ASP A 155 -11.51 8.74 -12.58
C ASP A 155 -11.14 7.32 -12.18
N ILE A 156 -9.95 7.17 -11.60
CA ILE A 156 -9.35 5.88 -11.30
C ILE A 156 -9.34 5.66 -9.81
N ILE A 157 -9.90 4.55 -9.35
CA ILE A 157 -9.71 4.08 -7.98
C ILE A 157 -8.50 3.13 -7.95
N GLU A 158 -7.46 3.55 -7.24
CA GLU A 158 -6.24 2.77 -7.02
C GLU A 158 -6.29 2.11 -5.65
N VAL A 159 -5.82 0.87 -5.58
CA VAL A 159 -5.52 0.21 -4.31
C VAL A 159 -4.09 0.56 -3.90
N VAL A 160 -3.95 1.25 -2.79
CA VAL A 160 -2.66 1.66 -2.21
C VAL A 160 -2.18 0.57 -1.26
N PRO A 161 -1.00 -0.03 -1.50
CA PRO A 161 -0.47 -1.02 -0.59
C PRO A 161 -0.09 -0.36 0.74
N ALA A 162 -0.25 -1.08 1.86
CA ALA A 162 0.03 -0.56 3.20
C ALA A 162 1.44 0.04 3.35
N ARG A 163 2.43 -0.52 2.65
CA ARG A 163 3.82 -0.03 2.63
C ARG A 163 3.98 1.40 2.10
N GLN A 164 3.00 1.93 1.37
CA GLN A 164 3.01 3.32 0.89
C GLN A 164 2.30 4.25 1.86
N LEU A 165 1.61 3.76 2.89
CA LEU A 165 0.84 4.59 3.81
C LEU A 165 1.67 4.93 5.05
N ARG A 166 1.57 6.17 5.53
CA ARG A 166 2.15 6.64 6.78
C ARG A 166 1.07 7.38 7.57
N GLY A 167 1.05 7.16 8.87
CA GLY A 167 0.24 7.99 9.77
C GLY A 167 0.89 9.36 9.92
N PHE A 168 0.06 10.40 10.09
CA PHE A 168 0.53 11.76 10.32
C PHE A 168 -0.26 12.40 11.47
N PRO A 169 0.36 12.75 12.61
CA PRO A 169 1.76 12.48 12.99
C PRO A 169 2.03 10.96 13.15
N ALA A 170 3.28 10.58 13.35
CA ALA A 170 3.65 9.18 13.59
C ALA A 170 3.38 8.72 15.03
N TYR A 171 3.31 7.40 15.26
CA TYR A 171 3.15 6.80 16.60
C TYR A 171 1.94 7.29 17.40
N VAL A 172 0.81 7.42 16.73
CA VAL A 172 -0.42 7.84 17.36
C VAL A 172 -1.07 6.68 18.13
N ASP A 173 -1.45 6.95 19.38
CA ASP A 173 -2.29 6.06 20.17
C ASP A 173 -3.76 6.27 19.78
N GLY A 174 -4.32 5.32 19.01
CA GLY A 174 -5.69 5.39 18.51
C GLY A 174 -5.84 6.18 17.21
N ILE A 175 -6.88 5.85 16.45
CA ILE A 175 -7.14 6.44 15.12
C ILE A 175 -7.75 7.82 15.22
N ASP A 176 -8.54 8.05 16.26
CA ASP A 176 -9.21 9.32 16.50
C ASP A 176 -8.20 10.46 16.77
N ASN A 177 -6.95 10.11 17.06
CA ASN A 177 -5.86 11.05 17.26
C ASN A 177 -5.03 11.26 15.98
N LEU A 178 -5.30 10.53 14.90
CA LEU A 178 -4.62 10.66 13.62
C LEU A 178 -5.05 11.98 12.96
N MET A 179 -4.09 12.88 12.70
CA MET A 179 -4.38 14.21 12.17
C MET A 179 -4.22 14.28 10.64
N GLY A 180 -3.88 13.16 10.02
CA GLY A 180 -3.66 13.07 8.59
C GLY A 180 -3.08 11.74 8.17
N ILE A 181 -2.98 11.58 6.87
CA ILE A 181 -2.36 10.43 6.23
C ILE A 181 -1.41 10.91 5.16
N ALA A 182 -0.26 10.25 5.07
CA ALA A 182 0.67 10.47 3.97
C ALA A 182 0.83 9.20 3.13
N ARG A 183 0.94 9.41 1.83
CA ARG A 183 1.31 8.38 0.86
C ARG A 183 2.72 8.66 0.35
N VAL A 184 3.61 7.71 0.62
CA VAL A 184 5.02 7.79 0.23
C VAL A 184 5.30 6.71 -0.81
N ARG A 185 5.78 7.10 -1.99
CA ARG A 185 6.11 6.16 -3.06
C ARG A 185 7.25 6.63 -3.95
N TRP A 186 7.99 5.66 -4.48
CA TRP A 186 8.95 5.88 -5.55
C TRP A 186 8.24 5.90 -6.89
N VAL A 187 8.46 6.97 -7.65
CA VAL A 187 7.85 7.20 -8.97
C VAL A 187 8.90 7.67 -9.97
N PRO A 188 8.77 7.30 -11.27
CA PRO A 188 9.66 7.83 -12.30
C PRO A 188 9.55 9.34 -12.39
N MET A 189 10.67 10.03 -12.56
CA MET A 189 10.69 11.50 -12.66
C MET A 189 9.80 12.02 -13.79
N GLU A 190 9.78 11.33 -14.93
CA GLU A 190 8.93 11.68 -16.08
C GLU A 190 7.43 11.63 -15.75
N TRP A 191 7.03 10.64 -14.94
CA TRP A 191 5.64 10.52 -14.51
C TRP A 191 5.23 11.68 -13.59
N VAL A 192 6.12 12.08 -12.68
CA VAL A 192 5.84 13.23 -11.79
C VAL A 192 5.72 14.51 -12.61
N LYS A 193 6.65 14.78 -13.53
CA LYS A 193 6.57 15.95 -14.42
C LYS A 193 5.27 16.00 -15.21
N ALA A 194 4.86 14.87 -15.78
CA ALA A 194 3.62 14.76 -16.55
C ALA A 194 2.39 15.00 -15.66
N LYS A 195 2.32 14.35 -14.49
CA LYS A 195 1.20 14.50 -13.55
C LYS A 195 1.08 15.93 -13.02
N MET A 196 2.19 16.54 -12.59
CA MET A 196 2.17 17.90 -12.04
C MET A 196 1.74 18.93 -13.09
N THR A 197 2.16 18.75 -14.34
CA THR A 197 1.75 19.65 -15.44
C THR A 197 0.28 19.45 -15.80
N ALA A 198 -0.19 18.20 -15.87
CA ALA A 198 -1.57 17.90 -16.29
C ALA A 198 -2.62 18.27 -15.24
N VAL A 199 -2.34 18.02 -13.96
CA VAL A 199 -3.34 18.17 -12.87
C VAL A 199 -3.23 19.53 -12.19
N PHE A 200 -2.01 20.03 -11.96
CA PHE A 200 -1.77 21.23 -11.15
C PHE A 200 -1.20 22.41 -11.94
N ASP A 201 -0.93 22.23 -13.25
CA ASP A 201 -0.22 23.21 -14.10
C ASP A 201 1.14 23.65 -13.52
N VAL A 202 1.79 22.77 -12.74
CA VAL A 202 3.09 23.04 -12.11
C VAL A 202 4.22 22.49 -12.97
N LYS A 203 5.05 23.38 -13.52
CA LYS A 203 6.27 23.02 -14.26
C LYS A 203 7.45 22.85 -13.31
N MET A 204 7.93 21.62 -13.18
CA MET A 204 9.17 21.32 -12.46
C MET A 204 10.39 21.88 -13.18
N LYS A 205 11.06 22.86 -12.56
CA LYS A 205 12.31 23.47 -13.07
C LYS A 205 13.57 22.99 -12.36
N GLU A 206 13.41 22.33 -11.21
CA GLU A 206 14.52 21.93 -10.34
C GLU A 206 15.33 20.78 -10.92
N ASP A 207 16.62 20.77 -10.57
CA ASP A 207 17.53 19.70 -10.94
C ASP A 207 17.14 18.37 -10.22
N PRO A 208 16.99 17.25 -10.96
CA PRO A 208 16.54 15.99 -10.37
C PRO A 208 17.41 15.47 -9.22
N PHE A 209 18.73 15.60 -9.30
CA PHE A 209 19.63 14.89 -8.39
C PHE A 209 19.99 15.66 -7.13
N THR A 210 19.92 16.99 -7.16
CA THR A 210 20.23 17.84 -6.01
C THR A 210 19.03 18.03 -5.10
N ARG A 211 18.04 18.85 -5.49
CA ARG A 211 16.90 19.20 -4.63
C ARG A 211 15.81 18.13 -4.59
N LEU A 212 15.60 17.41 -5.70
CA LEU A 212 14.55 16.38 -5.77
C LEU A 212 15.02 15.00 -5.29
N ARG A 213 16.30 14.88 -4.90
CA ARG A 213 16.94 13.65 -4.39
C ARG A 213 16.68 12.43 -5.28
N ALA A 214 16.72 12.61 -6.61
CA ALA A 214 16.52 11.52 -7.54
C ALA A 214 17.62 10.47 -7.41
N THR A 215 17.23 9.20 -7.50
CA THR A 215 18.15 8.06 -7.56
C THR A 215 18.05 7.43 -8.94
N ASP A 216 19.20 7.22 -9.59
CA ASP A 216 19.25 6.49 -10.86
C ASP A 216 19.10 4.98 -10.60
N ILE A 217 18.09 4.38 -11.21
CA ILE A 217 17.74 2.97 -11.01
C ILE A 217 18.02 2.19 -12.29
N PRO A 218 18.89 1.16 -12.24
CA PRO A 218 19.19 0.35 -13.40
C PRO A 218 17.97 -0.41 -13.92
N TRP A 219 17.96 -0.68 -15.23
CA TRP A 219 16.93 -1.51 -15.85
C TRP A 219 16.91 -2.91 -15.20
N GLY A 220 15.70 -3.41 -14.92
CA GLY A 220 15.51 -4.70 -14.24
C GLY A 220 15.73 -4.66 -12.71
N SER A 221 16.16 -3.52 -12.16
CA SER A 221 16.22 -3.30 -10.71
C SER A 221 14.95 -2.60 -10.22
N THR A 222 14.54 -2.92 -9.00
CA THR A 222 13.41 -2.29 -8.32
C THR A 222 13.88 -1.15 -7.42
N PRO A 223 13.06 -0.11 -7.24
CA PRO A 223 13.42 1.02 -6.41
C PRO A 223 13.64 0.66 -4.96
N PRO A 224 14.44 1.47 -4.22
CA PRO A 224 14.63 1.30 -2.79
C PRO A 224 13.29 1.11 -2.07
N GLY A 225 13.21 0.15 -1.15
CA GLY A 225 11.96 -0.18 -0.45
C GLY A 225 10.95 -1.04 -1.25
N GLN A 226 11.17 -1.31 -2.54
CA GLN A 226 10.36 -2.27 -3.34
C GLN A 226 11.07 -3.61 -3.60
N GLN A 227 12.36 -3.73 -3.22
CA GLN A 227 13.26 -4.82 -3.65
C GLN A 227 12.95 -6.23 -3.12
N SER A 228 12.12 -6.36 -2.09
CA SER A 228 11.98 -7.63 -1.35
C SER A 228 10.63 -8.35 -1.50
N TYR A 229 9.66 -7.80 -2.24
CA TYR A 229 8.34 -8.42 -2.40
C TYR A 229 8.14 -9.13 -3.75
N ASP A 230 8.63 -8.54 -4.85
CA ASP A 230 8.46 -9.15 -6.18
C ASP A 230 9.30 -10.41 -6.39
N ARG A 231 10.28 -10.67 -5.51
CA ARG A 231 11.08 -11.91 -5.55
C ARG A 231 10.47 -13.08 -4.78
N ILE A 232 9.49 -12.84 -3.91
CA ILE A 232 8.86 -13.89 -3.06
C ILE A 232 7.46 -14.24 -3.57
N SER A 233 6.94 -13.57 -4.61
CA SER A 233 5.74 -14.04 -5.31
C SER A 233 6.12 -15.05 -6.41
N PRO A 234 5.75 -16.34 -6.29
CA PRO A 234 5.94 -17.33 -7.35
C PRO A 234 5.05 -17.08 -8.59
N HIS A 235 4.33 -15.94 -8.64
CA HIS A 235 3.38 -15.61 -9.71
C HIS A 235 3.82 -14.43 -10.59
N GLY A 236 5.11 -14.10 -10.58
CA GLY A 236 5.75 -13.29 -11.63
C GLY A 236 6.40 -14.12 -12.75
N TYR A 237 6.38 -15.45 -12.66
CA TYR A 237 6.84 -16.33 -13.73
C TYR A 237 5.65 -16.63 -14.66
N ASP A 238 5.47 -15.78 -15.67
CA ASP A 238 4.73 -16.16 -16.88
C ASP A 238 5.71 -16.92 -17.78
N PRO A 239 5.69 -18.27 -17.82
CA PRO A 239 6.67 -19.06 -18.57
C PRO A 239 6.45 -18.98 -20.09
N GLY A 240 5.46 -18.22 -20.56
CA GLY A 240 5.13 -18.05 -21.98
C GLY A 240 5.57 -16.73 -22.62
N SER A 241 6.14 -15.78 -21.88
CA SER A 241 6.34 -14.39 -22.35
C SER A 241 7.79 -14.03 -22.72
N ALA A 242 8.69 -15.01 -22.89
CA ALA A 242 10.10 -14.77 -23.19
C ALA A 242 10.40 -14.08 -24.55
N LEU A 243 9.39 -13.81 -25.38
CA LEU A 243 9.54 -13.14 -26.68
C LEU A 243 8.75 -11.83 -26.80
N GLY A 244 8.16 -11.31 -25.71
CA GLY A 244 7.25 -10.16 -25.84
C GLY A 244 6.95 -9.37 -24.57
N VAL A 245 7.83 -9.39 -23.56
CA VAL A 245 7.67 -8.51 -22.39
C VAL A 245 7.76 -7.05 -22.84
N ARG A 246 6.59 -6.43 -23.11
CA ARG A 246 6.49 -4.98 -23.15
C ARG A 246 7.08 -4.48 -21.83
N ARG A 247 8.09 -3.62 -21.90
CA ARG A 247 8.67 -2.90 -20.74
C ARG A 247 7.59 -2.02 -20.12
N GLN A 248 6.67 -2.61 -19.38
CA GLN A 248 5.65 -1.92 -18.60
C GLN A 248 6.19 -1.78 -17.19
N ASP A 249 6.25 -0.54 -16.72
CA ASP A 249 6.53 -0.26 -15.33
C ASP A 249 5.38 -0.77 -14.43
N LEU A 250 5.64 -0.97 -13.14
CA LEU A 250 4.63 -1.34 -12.14
C LEU A 250 3.42 -0.37 -12.10
N LEU A 251 3.58 0.85 -12.64
CA LEU A 251 2.58 1.90 -12.76
C LEU A 251 1.77 1.85 -14.08
N GLY A 252 2.01 0.86 -14.96
CA GLY A 252 1.26 0.71 -16.21
C GLY A 252 1.53 1.77 -17.27
N THR A 253 2.48 2.68 -17.04
CA THR A 253 2.93 3.66 -18.04
C THR A 253 3.57 2.92 -19.21
N GLN A 254 2.97 3.04 -20.39
CA GLN A 254 3.57 2.53 -21.61
C GLN A 254 4.87 3.29 -21.87
N PHE A 255 5.96 2.54 -21.95
CA PHE A 255 7.27 3.05 -22.33
C PHE A 255 7.21 3.57 -23.77
N ASP A 256 7.33 4.89 -23.93
CA ASP A 256 7.54 5.53 -25.23
C ASP A 256 9.04 5.76 -25.42
N PRO A 257 9.73 4.95 -26.24
CA PRO A 257 11.17 5.07 -26.47
C PRO A 257 11.57 6.42 -27.08
N SER A 258 10.62 7.17 -27.66
CA SER A 258 10.89 8.46 -28.29
C SER A 258 10.96 9.63 -27.30
N LYS A 259 10.38 9.47 -26.09
CA LYS A 259 10.26 10.55 -25.10
C LYS A 259 11.17 10.37 -23.88
N SER A 260 11.63 9.15 -23.61
CA SER A 260 12.55 8.94 -22.50
C SER A 260 13.97 9.30 -22.92
N GLN A 261 14.57 10.31 -22.30
CA GLN A 261 16.03 10.46 -22.25
C GLN A 261 16.60 9.39 -21.30
N ALA A 262 16.25 8.13 -21.54
CA ALA A 262 16.76 7.01 -20.78
C ALA A 262 18.26 6.92 -21.05
N ARG A 263 19.07 7.23 -20.02
CA ARG A 263 20.48 6.89 -20.04
C ARG A 263 20.58 5.38 -20.25
N LYS A 264 21.62 4.93 -20.98
CA LYS A 264 21.89 3.49 -21.20
C LYS A 264 21.90 2.68 -19.90
N ASP A 265 22.15 3.34 -18.77
CA ASP A 265 22.40 2.73 -17.47
C ASP A 265 21.19 2.73 -16.50
N GLY A 266 20.08 3.43 -16.80
CA GLY A 266 18.92 3.46 -15.90
C GLY A 266 17.95 4.62 -16.13
N ARG A 267 17.00 4.78 -15.18
CA ARG A 267 16.05 5.90 -15.15
C ARG A 267 16.01 6.58 -13.78
N PRO A 268 15.84 7.92 -13.71
CA PRO A 268 15.74 8.63 -12.46
C PRO A 268 14.39 8.40 -11.79
N TYR A 269 14.43 7.99 -10.53
CA TYR A 269 13.29 7.84 -9.64
C TYR A 269 13.37 8.84 -8.51
N VAL A 270 12.21 9.37 -8.12
CA VAL A 270 12.07 10.27 -6.98
C VAL A 270 11.06 9.71 -5.98
N GLN A 271 11.28 10.00 -4.71
CA GLN A 271 10.32 9.72 -3.66
C GLN A 271 9.30 10.87 -3.64
N MET A 272 8.03 10.55 -3.91
CA MET A 272 6.92 11.47 -3.84
C MET A 272 6.10 11.20 -2.60
N GLU A 273 5.79 12.27 -1.88
CA GLU A 273 5.07 12.29 -0.62
C GLU A 273 3.79 13.12 -0.83
N GLU A 274 2.65 12.44 -0.86
CA GLU A 274 1.31 13.05 -0.94
C GLU A 274 0.72 13.05 0.47
N ILE A 275 0.58 14.22 1.10
CA ILE A 275 0.17 14.36 2.50
C ILE A 275 -1.21 15.02 2.55
N TYR A 276 -2.12 14.37 3.26
CA TYR A 276 -3.49 14.82 3.50
C TYR A 276 -3.63 15.11 5.00
N VAL A 277 -3.72 16.39 5.36
CA VAL A 277 -3.98 16.80 6.74
C VAL A 277 -5.49 16.92 6.91
N TYR A 278 -6.02 16.21 7.91
CA TYR A 278 -7.44 16.18 8.19
C TYR A 278 -7.94 17.45 8.88
N ASP A 279 -9.24 17.69 8.71
CA ASP A 279 -9.98 18.60 9.58
C ASP A 279 -10.36 17.94 10.91
N ASP A 280 -10.99 18.69 11.82
CA ASP A 280 -11.37 18.18 13.14
C ASP A 280 -12.35 16.99 13.08
N SER A 281 -13.05 16.79 11.96
CA SER A 281 -13.95 15.65 11.75
C SER A 281 -13.30 14.42 11.09
N GLN A 282 -12.04 14.51 10.67
CA GLN A 282 -11.32 13.44 9.94
C GLN A 282 -11.92 13.00 8.60
N GLU A 283 -13.04 13.60 8.18
CA GLU A 283 -13.70 13.31 6.90
C GLU A 283 -13.16 14.19 5.77
N PHE A 284 -12.78 15.43 6.09
CA PHE A 284 -12.32 16.41 5.12
C PHE A 284 -10.82 16.69 5.25
N VAL A 285 -10.24 17.17 4.15
CA VAL A 285 -8.84 17.59 4.09
C VAL A 285 -8.78 19.10 4.37
N ALA A 286 -8.09 19.47 5.43
CA ALA A 286 -7.79 20.86 5.76
C ALA A 286 -6.65 21.41 4.89
N ARG A 287 -5.60 20.61 4.66
CA ARG A 287 -4.43 20.97 3.86
C ARG A 287 -3.91 19.77 3.07
N TYR A 288 -3.68 19.96 1.78
CA TYR A 288 -3.09 18.96 0.89
C TYR A 288 -1.71 19.42 0.42
N ILE A 289 -0.70 18.58 0.60
CA ILE A 289 0.68 18.90 0.29
C ILE A 289 1.27 17.79 -0.57
N ILE A 290 1.97 18.16 -1.64
CA ILE A 290 2.82 17.25 -2.40
C ILE A 290 4.27 17.70 -2.27
N LYS A 291 5.10 16.83 -1.71
CA LYS A 291 6.54 17.01 -1.56
C LYS A 291 7.31 15.99 -2.39
N VAL A 292 8.38 16.43 -3.03
CA VAL A 292 9.34 15.58 -3.74
C VAL A 292 10.74 16.01 -3.36
N GLY A 293 11.50 15.12 -2.72
CA GLY A 293 12.78 15.49 -2.11
C GLY A 293 12.60 16.65 -1.13
N ASP A 294 13.29 17.75 -1.40
CA ASP A 294 13.33 18.97 -0.57
C ASP A 294 12.49 20.12 -1.17
N VAL A 295 11.57 19.79 -2.07
CA VAL A 295 10.75 20.77 -2.80
C VAL A 295 9.28 20.48 -2.58
N ILE A 296 8.53 21.53 -2.24
CA ILE A 296 7.07 21.47 -2.15
C ILE A 296 6.51 21.89 -3.50
N LEU A 297 5.81 20.97 -4.16
CA LEU A 297 5.27 21.18 -5.48
C LEU A 297 3.86 21.77 -5.43
N VAL A 298 3.08 21.31 -4.45
CA VAL A 298 1.69 21.70 -4.26
C VAL A 298 1.48 21.87 -2.77
N ASP A 299 0.88 22.98 -2.38
CA ASP A 299 0.44 23.27 -1.02
C ASP A 299 -0.90 23.99 -1.07
N GLU A 300 -1.98 23.22 -0.89
CA GLU A 300 -3.34 23.73 -0.91
C GLU A 300 -3.94 23.69 0.49
N ASN A 301 -4.19 24.87 1.04
CA ASN A 301 -4.91 25.01 2.30
C ASN A 301 -6.40 25.26 2.02
N PHE A 302 -7.21 24.19 2.00
CA PHE A 302 -8.64 24.27 1.73
C PHE A 302 -9.40 24.97 2.84
N GLU A 303 -8.92 24.86 4.07
CA GLU A 303 -9.58 25.47 5.21
C GLU A 303 -9.50 26.99 5.19
N LYS A 304 -8.32 27.56 4.89
CA LYS A 304 -8.17 29.00 4.66
C LYS A 304 -9.02 29.49 3.49
N LYS A 305 -9.24 28.64 2.49
CA LYS A 305 -10.14 28.91 1.35
C LYS A 305 -11.63 28.76 1.72
N GLY A 306 -11.96 28.20 2.89
CA GLY A 306 -13.33 27.90 3.31
C GLY A 306 -14.01 26.79 2.50
N ILE A 307 -13.22 25.92 1.85
CA ILE A 307 -13.71 24.84 0.98
C ILE A 307 -13.61 23.52 1.75
N LYS A 308 -14.67 22.71 1.69
CA LYS A 308 -14.66 21.35 2.24
C LYS A 308 -14.36 20.36 1.12
N VAL A 309 -13.24 19.65 1.23
CA VAL A 309 -12.81 18.64 0.26
C VAL A 309 -12.72 17.30 0.97
N VAL A 310 -13.39 16.27 0.46
CA VAL A 310 -13.33 14.92 1.02
C VAL A 310 -11.94 14.33 0.77
N CYS A 311 -11.37 13.63 1.75
CA CYS A 311 -10.07 13.00 1.57
C CYS A 311 -10.13 11.92 0.49
N PRO A 312 -9.35 12.00 -0.61
CA PRO A 312 -9.39 11.00 -1.66
C PRO A 312 -8.72 9.68 -1.26
N LEU A 313 -7.91 9.69 -0.20
CA LEU A 313 -7.21 8.51 0.33
C LEU A 313 -7.88 8.04 1.62
N HIS A 314 -8.45 6.84 1.59
CA HIS A 314 -9.03 6.16 2.74
C HIS A 314 -8.25 4.91 3.09
N VAL A 315 -8.27 4.50 4.36
CA VAL A 315 -7.61 3.29 4.84
C VAL A 315 -8.62 2.32 5.41
N ALA A 316 -8.65 1.12 4.84
CA ALA A 316 -9.39 0.00 5.40
C ALA A 316 -8.47 -0.83 6.30
N ARG A 317 -8.99 -1.19 7.47
CA ARG A 317 -8.27 -1.90 8.53
C ARG A 317 -9.06 -3.13 8.99
N HIS A 318 -8.39 -4.27 9.15
CA HIS A 318 -9.03 -5.55 9.47
C HIS A 318 -9.20 -5.75 10.98
N THR A 319 -8.08 -5.83 11.71
CA THR A 319 -8.09 -5.96 13.18
C THR A 319 -7.28 -4.84 13.79
N ASP A 320 -7.98 -3.92 14.45
CA ASP A 320 -7.38 -2.75 15.06
C ASP A 320 -6.49 -3.12 16.24
N ILE A 321 -5.31 -2.49 16.28
CA ILE A 321 -4.32 -2.65 17.35
C ILE A 321 -4.01 -1.33 18.06
N GLY A 322 -4.90 -0.35 17.91
CA GLY A 322 -4.73 0.98 18.50
C GLY A 322 -3.67 1.86 17.82
N ARG A 323 -3.31 1.56 16.56
CA ARG A 323 -2.34 2.34 15.76
C ARG A 323 -2.84 2.52 14.31
N MET A 324 -2.07 3.25 13.51
CA MET A 324 -2.33 3.46 12.08
C MET A 324 -2.46 2.13 11.32
N PHE A 325 -1.53 1.20 11.53
CA PHE A 325 -1.59 -0.11 10.92
C PHE A 325 -2.41 -1.09 11.75
N ALA A 326 -3.12 -1.98 11.07
CA ALA A 326 -3.89 -3.08 11.66
C ALA A 326 -3.22 -4.44 11.41
N ARG A 327 -3.66 -5.46 12.14
CA ARG A 327 -3.26 -6.86 11.92
C ARG A 327 -4.18 -7.53 10.91
N GLY A 328 -3.59 -8.29 9.99
CA GLY A 328 -4.32 -9.13 9.06
C GLY A 328 -4.83 -10.41 9.71
N PHE A 329 -5.78 -11.08 9.06
CA PHE A 329 -6.34 -12.36 9.45
C PHE A 329 -5.27 -13.45 9.64
N VAL A 330 -4.24 -13.46 8.78
CA VAL A 330 -3.21 -14.51 8.77
C VAL A 330 -2.25 -14.39 9.96
N HIS A 331 -1.97 -13.17 10.41
CA HIS A 331 -0.97 -12.90 11.43
C HIS A 331 -1.13 -13.71 12.74
N PRO A 332 -2.32 -13.72 13.40
CA PRO A 332 -2.51 -14.49 14.63
C PRO A 332 -2.48 -16.01 14.43
N LEU A 333 -2.70 -16.51 13.21
CA LEU A 333 -2.74 -17.94 12.90
C LEU A 333 -1.34 -18.57 12.77
N ILE A 334 -0.34 -17.78 12.37
CA ILE A 334 1.05 -18.24 12.21
C ILE A 334 1.60 -18.90 13.49
N PRO A 335 1.61 -18.25 14.68
CA PRO A 335 2.16 -18.87 15.88
C PRO A 335 1.37 -20.11 16.31
N PHE A 336 0.05 -20.15 16.07
CA PHE A 336 -0.76 -21.33 16.35
C PHE A 336 -0.38 -22.51 15.46
N ASN A 337 -0.22 -22.26 14.16
CA ASN A 337 0.18 -23.27 13.18
C ASN A 337 1.61 -23.78 13.44
N ASP A 338 2.54 -22.91 13.84
CA ASP A 338 3.91 -23.29 14.22
C ASP A 338 3.93 -24.25 15.42
N GLN A 339 3.07 -24.04 16.43
CA GLN A 339 2.97 -24.97 17.56
C GLN A 339 2.40 -26.33 17.16
N ILE A 340 1.40 -26.36 16.26
CA ILE A 340 0.84 -27.60 15.72
C ILE A 340 1.90 -28.37 14.92
N GLU A 341 2.67 -27.68 14.07
CA GLU A 341 3.77 -28.29 13.31
C GLU A 341 4.81 -28.91 14.24
N LYS A 342 5.23 -28.21 15.29
CA LYS A 342 6.16 -28.74 16.30
C LYS A 342 5.61 -29.96 17.03
N MET A 343 4.32 -29.94 17.38
CA MET A 343 3.66 -31.08 18.01
C MET A 343 3.66 -32.31 17.09
N PHE A 344 3.28 -32.14 15.82
CA PHE A 344 3.30 -33.24 14.86
C PHE A 344 4.71 -33.76 14.58
N GLN A 345 5.70 -32.88 14.46
CA GLN A 345 7.11 -33.29 14.32
C GLN A 345 7.57 -34.13 15.51
N SER A 346 7.20 -33.75 16.73
CA SER A 346 7.51 -34.55 17.92
C SER A 346 6.80 -35.91 17.92
N LEU A 347 5.53 -35.97 17.49
CA LEU A 347 4.79 -37.22 17.39
C LEU A 347 5.41 -38.17 16.35
N PHE A 348 5.76 -37.67 15.17
CA PHE A 348 6.42 -38.48 14.15
C PHE A 348 7.80 -38.97 14.58
N LYS A 349 8.56 -38.12 15.28
CA LYS A 349 9.83 -38.52 15.86
C LYS A 349 9.65 -39.65 16.88
N ASN A 350 8.69 -39.53 17.79
CA ASN A 350 8.41 -40.56 18.79
C ASN A 350 7.96 -41.89 18.15
N ILE A 351 7.10 -41.84 17.13
CA ILE A 351 6.66 -43.04 16.40
C ILE A 351 7.85 -43.71 15.70
N ARG A 352 8.71 -42.92 15.03
CA ARG A 352 9.91 -43.44 14.36
C ARG A 352 10.89 -44.06 15.34
N GLU A 353 11.07 -43.45 16.51
CA GLU A 353 11.91 -44.03 17.57
C GLU A 353 11.32 -45.34 18.09
N LEU A 354 10.01 -45.39 18.37
CA LEU A 354 9.32 -46.62 18.76
C LEU A 354 9.46 -47.75 17.72
N ASP A 355 9.32 -47.43 16.43
CA ASP A 355 9.49 -48.39 15.32
C ASP A 355 10.95 -48.84 15.14
N THR A 356 11.92 -48.06 15.61
CA THR A 356 13.34 -48.45 15.56
C THR A 356 13.72 -49.36 16.75
N PHE A 357 13.01 -49.27 17.86
CA PHE A 357 13.29 -50.02 19.10
C PHE A 357 12.36 -51.23 19.33
N GLY A 358 11.25 -51.35 18.59
CA GLY A 358 10.40 -52.54 18.51
C GLY A 358 10.77 -53.41 17.33
#